data_AF-A0A0R2X9S0-F1
#
_entry.id   AF-A0A0R2X9S0-F1
#
_cell.length_a   1.000
_cell.length_b   1.000
_cell.length_c   1.000
_cell.angle_alpha   90.00
_cell.angle_beta   90.00
_cell.angle_gamma   90.00
#
_symmetry.space_group_name_H-M   'P 1'
#
loop_
_entity.id
_entity.type
_entity.pdbx_description
1 polymer ?
#
loop_
_entity_poly.entity_id
_entity_poly.type
_entity_poly.pdbx_seq_one_letter_code
_entity_poly.pdbx_strand_id
1 'polypeptide(L)'
;MRKINDEFDRRNTHLGIDFWLPKNTPIHAILEGEVVCASVDLEHKGYGGLVILKHTIEDFYFYSLYGHLSVKSALKNTIGDVLKKDEKIAELGDSIENGDWVPHLHFQIMLTLLEYQNDFPGVAFESEIEIWKRICPNLNLLFKLEQL
;
A
#
# COMPACT_ATOMS: atom_id res chain seq x y z
N MET A 1 8.76 10.22 -13.04
CA MET A 1 9.57 9.00 -12.78
C MET A 1 10.81 9.41 -11.98
N ARG A 2 10.98 8.83 -10.78
CA ARG A 2 12.16 9.08 -9.91
C ARG A 2 13.38 8.43 -10.57
N LYS A 3 14.44 9.20 -10.80
CA LYS A 3 15.63 8.74 -11.53
C LYS A 3 16.81 8.59 -10.57
N ILE A 4 17.62 7.58 -10.83
CA ILE A 4 18.88 7.29 -10.12
C ILE A 4 19.88 8.42 -10.37
N ASN A 5 20.52 8.90 -9.30
CA ASN A 5 21.63 9.85 -9.38
C ASN A 5 23.01 9.19 -9.14
N ASP A 6 23.05 7.92 -8.70
CA ASP A 6 24.27 7.17 -8.35
C ASP A 6 24.15 5.70 -8.79
N GLU A 7 25.16 5.16 -9.46
CA GLU A 7 25.18 3.79 -10.02
C GLU A 7 24.94 2.68 -8.98
N PHE A 8 25.17 2.94 -7.69
CA PHE A 8 24.99 1.94 -6.63
C PHE A 8 23.67 2.05 -5.85
N ASP A 9 22.87 3.08 -6.12
CA ASP A 9 21.64 3.33 -5.37
C ASP A 9 20.51 2.41 -5.83
N ARG A 10 20.15 1.45 -4.97
CA ARG A 10 19.18 0.39 -5.29
C ARG A 10 17.79 0.77 -4.82
N ARG A 11 16.81 0.66 -5.72
CA ARG A 11 15.38 0.80 -5.39
C ARG A 11 14.82 -0.50 -4.80
N ASN A 12 15.28 -0.90 -3.62
CA ASN A 12 14.91 -2.17 -2.99
C ASN A 12 14.55 -2.05 -1.50
N THR A 13 14.45 -0.83 -0.97
CA THR A 13 14.03 -0.63 0.42
C THR A 13 12.52 -0.51 0.50
N HIS A 14 11.85 -1.50 1.12
CA HIS A 14 10.40 -1.50 1.28
C HIS A 14 9.95 -0.41 2.26
N LEU A 15 8.91 0.33 1.85
CA LEU A 15 8.27 1.38 2.64
C LEU A 15 7.06 0.86 3.42
N GLY A 16 6.70 -0.41 3.21
CA GLY A 16 5.65 -1.14 3.89
C GLY A 16 6.13 -2.51 4.38
N ILE A 17 5.18 -3.36 4.75
CA ILE A 17 5.38 -4.77 5.11
C ILE A 17 4.63 -5.65 4.12
N ASP A 18 5.27 -6.73 3.70
CA ASP A 18 4.65 -7.76 2.88
C ASP A 18 4.17 -8.94 3.73
N PHE A 19 2.90 -9.31 3.56
CA PHE A 19 2.32 -10.51 4.16
C PHE A 19 2.07 -11.56 3.07
N TRP A 20 2.89 -12.62 3.06
CA TRP A 20 2.76 -13.74 2.12
C TRP A 20 1.52 -14.57 2.43
N LEU A 21 0.51 -14.45 1.57
CA LEU A 21 -0.81 -15.04 1.77
C LEU A 21 -1.36 -15.55 0.42
N PRO A 22 -2.19 -16.59 0.40
CA PRO A 22 -2.76 -17.10 -0.84
C PRO A 22 -3.58 -16.03 -1.60
N LYS A 23 -3.66 -16.18 -2.92
CA LYS A 23 -4.65 -15.43 -3.71
C LYS A 23 -6.07 -15.66 -3.19
N ASN A 24 -6.96 -14.71 -3.42
CA ASN A 24 -8.33 -14.66 -2.91
C ASN A 24 -8.45 -14.51 -1.38
N THR A 25 -7.34 -14.37 -0.63
CA THR A 25 -7.43 -14.05 0.80
C THR A 25 -8.13 -12.69 0.98
N PRO A 26 -9.19 -12.61 1.81
CA PRO A 26 -9.93 -11.37 2.00
C PRO A 26 -9.14 -10.38 2.86
N ILE A 27 -9.04 -9.15 2.38
CA ILE A 27 -8.35 -8.05 3.05
C ILE A 27 -9.39 -7.08 3.61
N HIS A 28 -9.22 -6.71 4.88
CA HIS A 28 -10.17 -5.90 5.63
C HIS A 28 -9.52 -4.61 6.14
N ALA A 29 -10.32 -3.56 6.29
CA ALA A 29 -9.86 -2.29 6.81
C ALA A 29 -9.48 -2.41 8.29
N ILE A 30 -8.24 -2.05 8.62
CA ILE A 30 -7.74 -2.10 10.00
C ILE A 30 -8.46 -1.10 10.92
N LEU A 31 -9.00 -0.04 10.33
CA LEU A 31 -9.68 1.09 10.95
C LEU A 31 -10.70 1.66 9.96
N GLU A 32 -11.69 2.39 10.47
CA GLU A 32 -12.59 3.17 9.62
C GLU A 32 -11.79 4.16 8.76
N GLY A 33 -12.11 4.24 7.47
CA GLY A 33 -11.41 5.14 6.55
C GLY A 33 -12.18 5.41 5.27
N GLU A 34 -11.92 6.59 4.70
CA GLU A 34 -12.43 7.03 3.41
C GLU A 34 -11.54 6.49 2.28
N VAL A 35 -12.13 5.88 1.26
CA VAL A 35 -11.41 5.46 0.05
C VAL A 35 -10.95 6.71 -0.70
N VAL A 36 -9.64 6.94 -0.75
CA VAL A 36 -9.05 8.06 -1.50
C VAL A 36 -8.35 7.61 -2.78
N CYS A 37 -8.10 6.32 -2.92
CA CYS A 37 -7.56 5.72 -4.14
C CYS A 37 -8.15 4.31 -4.32
N ALA A 38 -8.59 4.00 -5.54
CA ALA A 38 -8.92 2.65 -5.99
C ALA A 38 -8.44 2.54 -7.44
N SER A 39 -7.23 2.05 -7.64
CA SER A 39 -6.53 2.06 -8.92
C SER A 39 -5.97 0.70 -9.31
N VAL A 40 -5.45 0.62 -10.53
CA VAL A 40 -4.87 -0.58 -11.10
C VAL A 40 -3.57 -0.23 -11.80
N ASP A 41 -2.52 -0.96 -11.46
CA ASP A 41 -1.21 -0.91 -12.13
C ASP A 41 -0.80 -2.32 -12.57
N LEU A 42 -0.97 -2.62 -13.86
CA LEU A 42 -0.61 -3.92 -14.45
C LEU A 42 0.81 -3.95 -15.01
N GLU A 43 1.62 -2.91 -14.78
CA GLU A 43 3.02 -2.94 -15.20
C GLU A 43 3.77 -4.08 -14.50
N HIS A 44 4.86 -4.54 -15.13
CA HIS A 44 5.70 -5.56 -14.51
C HIS A 44 6.26 -5.03 -13.18
N LYS A 45 6.04 -5.77 -12.10
CA LYS A 45 6.33 -5.37 -10.71
C LYS A 45 5.52 -4.19 -10.19
N GLY A 46 4.43 -3.82 -10.87
CA GLY A 46 3.41 -2.91 -10.38
C GLY A 46 2.57 -3.50 -9.26
N TYR A 47 1.58 -2.73 -8.78
CA TYR A 47 0.75 -3.14 -7.65
C TYR A 47 -0.40 -4.08 -8.00
N GLY A 48 -0.78 -4.24 -9.27
CA GLY A 48 -2.11 -4.76 -9.61
C GLY A 48 -3.20 -3.87 -9.06
N GLY A 49 -4.20 -4.45 -8.38
CA GLY A 49 -5.19 -3.69 -7.65
C GLY A 49 -4.59 -2.98 -6.43
N LEU A 50 -4.88 -1.69 -6.30
CA LEU A 50 -4.42 -0.83 -5.22
C LEU A 50 -5.61 -0.10 -4.60
N VAL A 51 -5.70 -0.13 -3.27
CA VAL A 51 -6.65 0.71 -2.53
C VAL A 51 -5.90 1.49 -1.46
N ILE A 52 -6.21 2.78 -1.32
CA ILE A 52 -5.70 3.63 -0.24
C ILE A 52 -6.88 4.19 0.55
N LEU A 53 -6.84 4.01 1.86
CA LEU A 53 -7.80 4.59 2.79
C LEU A 53 -7.17 5.77 3.53
N LYS A 54 -7.92 6.85 3.68
CA LYS A 54 -7.61 7.97 4.58
C LYS A 54 -8.34 7.75 5.91
N HIS A 55 -7.60 7.79 6.99
CA HIS A 55 -8.10 7.69 8.35
C HIS A 55 -8.04 9.04 9.03
N THR A 56 -9.11 9.42 9.73
CA THR A 56 -9.16 10.65 10.53
C THR A 56 -9.38 10.27 11.99
N ILE A 57 -8.49 10.71 12.87
CA ILE A 57 -8.61 10.55 14.32
C ILE A 57 -8.41 11.93 14.94
N GLU A 58 -9.49 12.49 15.50
CA GLU A 58 -9.51 13.87 15.99
C GLU A 58 -9.04 14.86 14.90
N ASP A 59 -7.99 15.64 15.18
CA ASP A 59 -7.43 16.63 14.25
C ASP A 59 -6.26 16.08 13.39
N PHE A 60 -6.02 14.77 13.44
CA PHE A 60 -4.93 14.11 12.72
C PHE A 60 -5.47 13.14 11.67
N TYR A 61 -4.77 13.07 10.53
CA TYR A 61 -5.06 12.07 9.50
C TYR A 61 -3.80 11.38 9.02
N PHE A 62 -3.98 10.15 8.56
CA PHE A 62 -2.96 9.34 7.93
C PHE A 62 -3.64 8.41 6.92
N TYR A 63 -2.85 7.61 6.23
CA TYR A 63 -3.33 6.76 5.15
C TYR A 63 -2.83 5.33 5.35
N SER A 64 -3.65 4.36 4.95
CA SER A 64 -3.22 2.97 4.78
C SER A 64 -3.36 2.56 3.32
N LEU A 65 -2.33 1.88 2.80
CA LEU A 65 -2.23 1.39 1.43
C LEU A 65 -2.26 -0.14 1.42
N TYR A 66 -3.06 -0.70 0.52
CA TYR A 66 -3.24 -2.13 0.31
C TYR A 66 -2.96 -2.44 -1.17
N GLY A 67 -1.80 -3.01 -1.44
CA GLY A 67 -1.35 -3.40 -2.79
C GLY A 67 -1.54 -4.89 -3.08
N HIS A 68 -1.30 -5.29 -4.33
CA HIS A 68 -1.39 -6.67 -4.84
C HIS A 68 -2.78 -7.31 -4.67
N LEU A 69 -3.81 -6.45 -4.64
CA LEU A 69 -5.21 -6.87 -4.65
C LEU A 69 -5.61 -7.35 -6.04
N SER A 70 -6.67 -8.16 -6.12
CA SER A 70 -7.27 -8.48 -7.41
C SER A 70 -7.92 -7.25 -8.00
N VAL A 71 -7.72 -7.03 -9.30
CA VAL A 71 -8.24 -5.88 -10.05
C VAL A 71 -9.75 -5.76 -9.84
N LYS A 72 -10.44 -6.89 -9.96
CA LYS A 72 -11.89 -6.96 -9.82
C LYS A 72 -12.37 -6.53 -8.43
N SER A 73 -11.65 -6.85 -7.37
CA SER A 73 -12.07 -6.52 -6.01
C SER A 73 -11.66 -5.09 -5.62
N ALA A 74 -10.48 -4.63 -6.02
CA ALA A 74 -10.03 -3.26 -5.79
C ALA A 74 -10.98 -2.24 -6.43
N LEU A 75 -11.37 -2.45 -7.69
CA LEU A 75 -12.25 -1.55 -8.45
C LEU A 75 -13.73 -1.56 -7.99
N LYS A 76 -14.11 -2.37 -7.00
CA LYS A 76 -15.43 -2.26 -6.36
C LYS A 76 -15.53 -1.10 -5.38
N ASN A 77 -14.39 -0.58 -4.94
CA ASN A 77 -14.34 0.55 -4.01
C ASN A 77 -14.55 1.84 -4.81
N THR A 78 -15.46 2.71 -4.34
CA THR A 78 -15.66 4.04 -4.93
C THR A 78 -14.88 5.07 -4.12
N ILE A 79 -14.16 5.97 -4.79
CA ILE A 79 -13.49 7.09 -4.12
C ILE A 79 -14.55 7.94 -3.39
N GLY A 80 -14.30 8.25 -2.12
CA GLY A 80 -15.19 8.96 -1.21
C GLY A 80 -16.08 8.05 -0.35
N ASP A 81 -16.15 6.74 -0.64
CA ASP A 81 -16.86 5.80 0.24
C ASP A 81 -16.12 5.64 1.57
N VAL A 82 -16.87 5.47 2.65
CA VAL A 82 -16.31 5.19 3.99
C VAL A 82 -16.48 3.70 4.29
N LEU A 83 -15.36 3.02 4.49
CA LEU A 83 -15.32 1.64 4.97
C LEU A 83 -15.16 1.63 6.48
N LYS A 84 -15.95 0.81 7.18
CA LYS A 84 -15.81 0.63 8.63
C LYS A 84 -14.63 -0.27 8.95
N LYS A 85 -14.17 -0.20 10.20
CA LYS A 85 -13.24 -1.19 10.74
C LYS A 85 -13.78 -2.61 10.51
N ASP A 86 -12.88 -3.52 10.12
CA ASP A 86 -13.14 -4.93 9.80
C ASP A 86 -14.04 -5.14 8.57
N GLU A 87 -14.42 -4.08 7.86
CA GLU A 87 -15.11 -4.18 6.58
C GLU A 87 -14.16 -4.64 5.49
N LYS A 88 -14.64 -5.49 4.59
CA LYS A 88 -13.83 -6.06 3.52
C LYS A 88 -13.55 -5.01 2.46
N ILE A 89 -12.27 -4.73 2.23
CA ILE A 89 -11.79 -3.84 1.17
C ILE A 89 -11.79 -4.59 -0.17
N ALA A 90 -11.13 -5.76 -0.17
CA ALA A 90 -10.76 -6.46 -1.39
C ALA A 90 -10.33 -7.92 -1.10
N GLU A 91 -9.80 -8.58 -2.11
CA GLU A 91 -9.16 -9.89 -2.03
C GLU A 91 -7.79 -9.83 -2.72
N LEU A 92 -6.83 -10.66 -2.30
CA LEU A 92 -5.53 -10.73 -2.97
C LEU A 92 -5.64 -11.24 -4.41
N GLY A 93 -4.90 -10.58 -5.31
CA GLY A 93 -4.78 -10.96 -6.71
C GLY A 93 -3.81 -12.11 -6.91
N ASP A 94 -3.82 -12.68 -8.10
CA ASP A 94 -2.79 -13.63 -8.52
C ASP A 94 -1.71 -12.99 -9.37
N SER A 95 -0.67 -13.77 -9.68
CA SER A 95 0.53 -13.27 -10.38
C SER A 95 0.21 -12.67 -11.76
N ILE A 96 -0.92 -13.02 -12.37
CA ILE A 96 -1.30 -12.53 -13.70
C ILE A 96 -1.77 -11.07 -13.62
N GLU A 97 -2.37 -10.68 -12.50
CA GLU A 97 -2.99 -9.36 -12.34
C GLU A 97 -2.31 -8.47 -11.29
N ASN A 98 -1.39 -9.01 -10.49
CA ASN A 98 -0.74 -8.29 -9.39
C ASN A 98 0.66 -7.74 -9.72
N GLY A 99 1.06 -7.72 -11.00
CA GLY A 99 2.40 -7.29 -11.43
C GLY A 99 3.45 -8.40 -11.50
N ASP A 100 3.04 -9.67 -11.69
CA ASP A 100 3.94 -10.84 -11.71
C ASP A 100 4.68 -11.04 -10.38
N TRP A 101 3.96 -10.80 -9.28
CA TRP A 101 4.41 -11.10 -7.93
C TRP A 101 3.76 -12.39 -7.42
N VAL A 102 4.50 -13.15 -6.60
CA VAL A 102 3.88 -14.23 -5.81
C VAL A 102 2.80 -13.58 -4.92
N PRO A 103 1.59 -14.16 -4.79
CA PRO A 103 0.52 -13.55 -4.02
C PRO A 103 0.96 -13.16 -2.59
N HIS A 104 0.74 -11.90 -2.24
CA HIS A 104 0.99 -11.31 -0.94
C HIS A 104 0.21 -10.01 -0.80
N LEU A 105 0.09 -9.49 0.42
CA LEU A 105 -0.39 -8.13 0.67
C LEU A 105 0.83 -7.23 0.88
N HIS A 106 0.99 -6.17 0.07
CA HIS A 106 1.84 -5.02 0.44
C HIS A 106 0.99 -4.08 1.29
N PHE A 107 1.33 -3.93 2.56
CA PHE A 107 0.64 -3.04 3.48
C PHE A 107 1.55 -1.90 3.93
N GLN A 108 1.07 -0.67 3.87
CA GLN A 108 1.87 0.51 4.19
C GLN A 108 1.03 1.58 4.88
N ILE A 109 1.63 2.26 5.85
CA ILE A 109 1.07 3.47 6.47
C ILE A 109 1.83 4.69 5.95
N MET A 110 1.10 5.77 5.68
CA MET A 110 1.66 7.01 5.12
C MET A 110 1.06 8.21 5.85
N LEU A 111 1.87 9.24 6.13
CA LEU A 111 1.40 10.48 6.76
C LEU A 111 0.89 11.52 5.75
N THR A 112 1.20 11.32 4.46
CA THR A 112 0.78 12.19 3.37
C THR A 112 0.80 11.42 2.04
N LEU A 113 -0.07 11.79 1.11
CA LEU A 113 -0.04 11.30 -0.28
C LEU A 113 0.98 12.06 -1.14
N LEU A 114 1.62 13.11 -0.61
CA LEU A 114 2.41 14.06 -1.38
C LEU A 114 1.56 14.60 -2.56
N GLU A 115 2.04 14.43 -3.79
CA GLU A 115 1.34 14.80 -5.03
C GLU A 115 0.77 13.57 -5.77
N TYR A 116 0.83 12.38 -5.16
CA TYR A 116 0.34 11.17 -5.78
C TYR A 116 -1.19 11.04 -5.67
N GLN A 117 -1.83 10.53 -6.72
CA GLN A 117 -3.29 10.38 -6.80
C GLN A 117 -3.74 8.92 -7.01
N ASN A 118 -3.06 8.19 -7.92
CA ASN A 118 -3.45 6.85 -8.34
C ASN A 118 -2.41 5.77 -8.02
N ASP A 119 -1.37 6.13 -7.27
CA ASP A 119 -0.24 5.28 -6.92
C ASP A 119 0.40 5.83 -5.64
N PHE A 120 1.32 5.11 -5.02
CA PHE A 120 2.26 5.65 -4.04
C PHE A 120 3.50 4.77 -3.98
N PRO A 121 4.72 5.30 -3.81
CA PRO A 121 5.91 4.45 -3.75
C PRO A 121 5.84 3.38 -2.64
N GLY A 122 5.92 2.11 -3.03
CA GLY A 122 6.11 0.98 -2.11
C GLY A 122 7.54 0.64 -1.79
N VAL A 123 8.45 1.06 -2.66
CA VAL A 123 9.90 0.89 -2.51
C VAL A 123 10.61 2.19 -2.81
N ALA A 124 11.66 2.47 -2.04
CA ALA A 124 12.53 3.63 -2.18
C ALA A 124 13.94 3.24 -2.58
N PHE A 125 14.67 4.23 -3.10
CA PHE A 125 16.13 4.17 -3.17
C PHE A 125 16.73 4.28 -1.76
N GLU A 126 17.87 3.65 -1.54
CA GLU A 126 18.55 3.66 -0.25
C GLU A 126 18.93 5.09 0.16
N SER A 127 19.35 5.92 -0.82
CA SER A 127 19.70 7.33 -0.57
C SER A 127 18.54 8.19 -0.05
N GLU A 128 17.29 7.75 -0.22
CA GLU A 128 16.10 8.50 0.15
C GLU A 128 15.46 8.00 1.45
N ILE A 129 16.01 6.95 2.06
CA ILE A 129 15.35 6.26 3.17
C ILE A 129 15.07 7.17 4.37
N GLU A 130 15.96 8.13 4.64
CA GLU A 130 15.80 9.07 5.75
C GLU A 130 14.62 10.03 5.55
N ILE A 131 14.24 10.30 4.30
CA ILE A 131 13.03 11.06 3.97
C ILE A 131 11.82 10.14 4.13
N TRP A 132 11.87 8.94 3.57
CA TRP A 132 10.72 8.04 3.58
C TRP A 132 10.37 7.52 4.97
N LYS A 133 11.31 7.32 5.89
CA LYS A 133 11.02 6.97 7.29
C LYS A 133 10.15 8.01 8.01
N ARG A 134 10.15 9.27 7.55
CA ARG A 134 9.32 10.34 8.11
C ARG A 134 7.93 10.37 7.49
N ILE A 135 7.76 9.80 6.31
CA ILE A 135 6.49 9.77 5.56
C ILE A 135 5.76 8.45 5.80
N CYS A 136 6.51 7.34 5.81
CA CYS A 136 6.04 5.97 6.01
C CYS A 136 6.58 5.48 7.36
N PRO A 137 5.85 5.69 8.47
CA PRO A 137 6.31 5.29 9.79
C PRO A 137 6.43 3.77 9.91
N ASN A 138 7.34 3.33 10.78
CA ASN A 138 7.54 1.90 11.02
C ASN A 138 6.26 1.26 11.59
N LEU A 139 5.73 0.28 10.85
CA LEU A 139 4.52 -0.47 11.17
C LEU A 139 4.61 -1.32 12.46
N ASN A 140 5.81 -1.58 12.98
CA ASN A 140 5.98 -2.19 14.31
C ASN A 140 5.32 -1.36 15.43
N LEU A 141 5.08 -0.06 15.20
CA LEU A 141 4.30 0.78 16.10
C LEU A 141 2.84 0.31 16.24
N LEU A 142 2.27 -0.34 15.22
CA LEU A 142 0.92 -0.89 15.24
C LEU A 142 0.89 -2.37 15.63
N PHE A 143 1.80 -3.18 15.07
CA PHE A 143 1.71 -4.63 15.20
C PHE A 143 2.58 -5.22 16.32
N LYS A 144 3.48 -4.44 16.94
CA LYS A 144 4.46 -4.93 17.94
C LYS A 144 5.14 -6.23 17.52
N LEU A 145 5.48 -6.37 16.24
CA LEU A 145 6.12 -7.58 15.73
C LEU A 145 7.55 -7.61 16.28
N GLU A 146 7.89 -8.64 17.04
CA GLU A 146 9.19 -8.74 17.72
C GLU A 146 10.36 -8.95 16.74
N GLN A 147 10.13 -9.01 15.42
CA GLN A 147 11.12 -9.45 14.43
C GLN A 147 10.97 -8.77 13.05
N LEU A 148 10.89 -7.43 13.00
CA LEU A 148 11.07 -6.66 11.76
C LEU A 148 12.13 -5.58 11.94
#